data_AF-A0A0D6R2B1-F1
#
_entry.id   AF-A0A0D6R2B1-F1
#
_cell.length_a   1.000
_cell.length_b   1.000
_cell.length_c   1.000
_cell.angle_alpha   90.00
_cell.angle_beta   90.00
_cell.angle_gamma   90.00
#
_symmetry.space_group_name_H-M   'P 1'
#
loop_
_entity.id
_entity.type
_entity.pdbx_description
1 polymer ?
#
loop_
_entity_poly.entity_id
_entity_poly.type
_entity_poly.pdbx_seq_one_letter_code
_entity_poly.pdbx_strand_id
1 'polypeptide(L)'
;MMEVSSSSNSMEGIEGFQGSSSAIKIILDNLGYGRAPGTSFPSTDHMNHLSQTCVIEQSIPSPSECVAYEQYMHLSELTAKWKSKEWLSWPTELLLKPGLQALEMTFRLISVILCDTRSYIDKEEWKRRLESLTCSQLELISMICEGDKEAPTVQLSVSNGVLATKVSQEVWQRPGASPVVSRISEESLLPRLGTWKRAEDMVSRIWLAIECHMQRASFTLGLGEPNLSGKPILEYDKICKPSYLYSFRQSTQFHNAEDHTLCTVQQIFEAWVFTAQQLLKKIHQKTDQGDSAGASKDCWMIERIWKLLTDIESLFLLVDPNDFLCLKHQLAFKGSTSGAYCFKSTALRSLADGCRDLRHLLPKVMGVEADPKGGPRLQEAVMQLLHFHRLPRTRMPEDDASFVHDSGTIHLLLAFQAIEAAIKKFFFSYQQLVIVVMGSVEMNGPAHLGISDALFQKYSEPPYFPSVDGAKTFLSDYWYHNPATLVEAKMEGLRQSSGKPSEATRHPTFRSSIP
;
A
#
# COMPACT_ATOMS: atom_id res chain seq x y z
N MET A 1 64.61 -25.30 1.91
CA MET A 1 64.99 -24.44 0.76
C MET A 1 63.84 -23.46 0.57
N MET A 2 63.88 -22.19 1.01
CA MET A 2 64.97 -21.17 0.98
C MET A 2 65.48 -20.97 -0.46
N GLU A 3 65.67 -19.75 -1.01
CA GLU A 3 65.65 -18.37 -0.47
C GLU A 3 64.67 -17.46 -1.28
N VAL A 4 64.17 -16.28 -0.88
CA VAL A 4 64.41 -15.29 0.21
C VAL A 4 65.41 -14.15 -0.09
N SER A 5 64.96 -13.11 -0.83
CA SER A 5 65.43 -11.70 -0.77
C SER A 5 64.34 -10.80 -1.41
N SER A 6 63.71 -9.79 -0.79
CA SER A 6 64.16 -8.60 0.00
C SER A 6 65.07 -7.68 -0.83
N SER A 7 64.84 -6.36 -0.97
CA SER A 7 64.25 -5.32 -0.09
C SER A 7 63.65 -4.18 -0.97
N SER A 8 63.02 -3.09 -0.50
CA SER A 8 63.16 -2.32 0.76
C SER A 8 61.88 -1.51 1.15
N ASN A 9 61.87 -0.97 2.38
CA ASN A 9 60.71 -0.39 3.10
C ASN A 9 60.63 1.14 3.06
N SER A 10 59.39 1.67 3.14
CA SER A 10 58.88 2.59 4.19
C SER A 10 57.37 2.82 3.90
N MET A 11 56.38 2.55 4.75
CA MET A 11 56.18 2.53 6.21
C MET A 11 56.12 3.90 6.89
N GLU A 12 54.91 4.47 6.88
CA GLU A 12 54.21 5.28 7.89
C GLU A 12 52.82 5.57 7.26
N GLY A 13 51.65 5.51 7.91
CA GLY A 13 51.34 5.32 9.33
C GLY A 13 50.18 6.24 9.73
N ILE A 14 48.92 5.94 9.35
CA ILE A 14 47.76 6.77 9.70
C ILE A 14 46.60 5.90 10.21
N GLU A 15 46.31 6.03 11.51
CA GLU A 15 45.04 5.67 12.14
C GLU A 15 43.99 6.78 11.92
N GLY A 16 42.71 6.49 12.18
CA GLY A 16 41.72 7.54 12.47
C GLY A 16 40.53 7.65 11.51
N PHE A 17 39.59 6.71 11.63
CA PHE A 17 38.28 6.83 10.99
C PHE A 17 37.35 7.71 11.85
N GLN A 18 37.23 9.01 11.55
CA GLN A 18 36.26 9.92 12.18
C GLN A 18 35.76 11.02 11.23
N GLY A 19 34.47 11.37 11.35
CA GLY A 19 34.02 12.75 11.13
C GLY A 19 33.52 13.15 9.74
N SER A 20 32.45 12.52 9.25
CA SER A 20 31.69 12.98 8.07
C SER A 20 31.09 14.38 8.26
N SER A 21 31.75 15.45 7.79
CA SER A 21 31.21 16.82 7.88
C SER A 21 31.60 17.80 6.75
N SER A 22 32.46 17.42 5.80
CA SER A 22 32.94 18.35 4.74
C SER A 22 32.19 18.28 3.40
N ALA A 23 31.46 17.21 3.11
CA ALA A 23 30.87 16.97 1.78
C ALA A 23 29.74 17.96 1.40
N ILE A 24 29.10 18.62 2.36
CA ILE A 24 27.96 19.52 2.12
C ILE A 24 28.42 20.92 1.67
N LYS A 25 29.70 21.29 1.86
CA LYS A 25 30.19 22.65 1.60
C LYS A 25 30.66 22.91 0.15
N ILE A 26 30.67 21.90 -0.72
CA ILE A 26 31.20 22.02 -2.10
C ILE A 26 30.10 22.32 -3.13
N ILE A 27 28.82 22.17 -2.78
CA ILE A 27 27.69 22.32 -3.72
C ILE A 27 27.14 23.75 -3.79
N LEU A 28 27.44 24.63 -2.82
CA LEU A 28 26.84 25.97 -2.71
C LEU A 28 27.60 27.10 -3.43
N ASP A 29 28.85 26.91 -3.85
CA ASP A 29 29.71 28.00 -4.37
C ASP A 29 29.78 28.08 -5.92
N ASN A 30 29.07 27.23 -6.66
CA ASN A 30 29.20 27.10 -8.13
C ASN A 30 28.05 27.71 -8.98
N LEU A 31 27.26 28.64 -8.44
CA LEU A 31 26.24 29.39 -9.21
C LEU A 31 26.52 30.90 -9.23
N GLY A 32 27.71 31.27 -9.72
CA GLY A 32 28.12 32.65 -9.95
C GLY A 32 28.09 33.06 -11.43
N TYR A 33 26.92 33.41 -11.98
CA TYR A 33 26.85 34.06 -13.29
C TYR A 33 26.94 35.59 -13.16
N GLY A 34 27.91 36.18 -13.85
CA GLY A 34 28.23 37.61 -13.76
C GLY A 34 27.15 38.53 -14.32
N ARG A 35 27.00 39.70 -13.68
CA ARG A 35 26.01 40.73 -14.02
C ARG A 35 26.64 41.87 -14.83
N ALA A 36 26.10 42.17 -16.00
CA ALA A 36 26.35 43.43 -16.71
C ALA A 36 25.19 44.43 -16.46
N PRO A 37 25.45 45.74 -16.36
CA PRO A 37 24.42 46.71 -15.97
C PRO A 37 23.69 47.33 -17.17
N GLY A 38 22.38 47.56 -17.01
CA GLY A 38 21.62 48.53 -17.79
C GLY A 38 20.65 47.96 -18.84
N THR A 39 19.40 47.75 -18.44
CA THR A 39 18.17 48.11 -19.20
C THR A 39 16.96 48.00 -18.27
N SER A 40 15.92 48.80 -18.52
CA SER A 40 14.74 48.94 -17.66
C SER A 40 13.63 47.92 -17.99
N PHE A 41 13.00 47.35 -16.95
CA PHE A 41 11.83 46.48 -17.08
C PHE A 41 10.57 47.21 -17.58
N PRO A 42 9.76 46.57 -18.44
CA PRO A 42 8.30 46.60 -18.35
C PRO A 42 7.79 45.41 -17.50
N SER A 43 6.70 45.61 -16.75
CA SER A 43 6.20 44.68 -15.73
C SER A 43 5.67 43.34 -16.28
N THR A 44 6.08 42.22 -15.66
CA THR A 44 5.79 40.85 -16.17
C THR A 44 4.79 40.04 -15.34
N ASP A 45 4.14 40.63 -14.33
CA ASP A 45 3.41 39.88 -13.30
C ASP A 45 2.05 39.29 -13.74
N HIS A 46 1.55 39.63 -14.92
CA HIS A 46 0.28 39.08 -15.45
C HIS A 46 0.43 37.99 -16.53
N MET A 47 1.61 37.77 -17.10
CA MET A 47 1.82 36.71 -18.11
C MET A 47 2.20 35.35 -17.48
N ASN A 48 2.96 35.35 -16.38
CA ASN A 48 3.48 34.10 -15.79
C ASN A 48 2.38 33.20 -15.22
N HIS A 49 1.31 33.76 -14.62
CA HIS A 49 0.21 32.97 -14.09
C HIS A 49 -0.56 32.23 -15.20
N LEU A 50 -0.87 32.91 -16.31
CA LEU A 50 -1.55 32.30 -17.46
C LEU A 50 -0.68 31.23 -18.14
N SER A 51 0.64 31.46 -18.24
CA SER A 51 1.57 30.47 -18.78
C SER A 51 1.67 29.21 -17.90
N GLN A 52 1.73 29.35 -16.58
CA GLN A 52 1.71 28.18 -15.67
C GLN A 52 0.37 27.44 -15.72
N THR A 53 -0.77 28.13 -15.78
CA THR A 53 -2.08 27.45 -15.88
C THR A 53 -2.25 26.73 -17.22
N CYS A 54 -1.74 27.29 -18.32
CA CYS A 54 -1.78 26.68 -19.65
C CYS A 54 -0.92 25.40 -19.77
N VAL A 55 0.23 25.34 -19.09
CA VAL A 55 1.10 24.13 -19.07
C VAL A 55 0.47 23.00 -18.24
N ILE A 56 -0.35 23.32 -17.22
CA ILE A 56 -1.04 22.33 -16.38
C ILE A 56 -2.11 21.53 -17.17
N GLU A 57 -2.74 22.12 -18.18
CA GLU A 57 -3.73 21.42 -19.01
C GLU A 57 -3.11 20.45 -20.04
N GLN A 58 -1.81 20.56 -20.33
CA GLN A 58 -1.14 19.80 -21.40
C GLN A 58 -0.41 18.54 -20.91
N SER A 59 -0.30 18.32 -19.59
CA SER A 59 0.34 17.15 -18.99
C SER A 59 -0.66 16.14 -18.38
N ILE A 60 -1.93 16.51 -18.28
CA ILE A 60 -3.04 15.61 -17.93
C ILE A 60 -3.46 14.86 -19.21
N PRO A 61 -3.56 13.52 -19.19
CA PRO A 61 -4.02 12.78 -20.37
C PRO A 61 -5.43 13.22 -20.74
N SER A 62 -5.65 13.38 -22.04
CA SER A 62 -6.93 13.77 -22.63
C SER A 62 -8.05 12.80 -22.21
N PRO A 63 -9.32 13.26 -22.19
CA PRO A 63 -10.45 12.38 -21.91
C PRO A 63 -10.49 11.15 -22.83
N SER A 64 -10.08 11.31 -24.10
CA SER A 64 -9.92 10.23 -25.07
C SER A 64 -8.87 9.18 -24.68
N GLU A 65 -7.70 9.58 -24.18
CA GLU A 65 -6.66 8.64 -23.74
C GLU A 65 -7.06 7.89 -22.47
N CYS A 66 -7.81 8.53 -21.58
CA CYS A 66 -8.38 7.90 -20.38
C CYS A 66 -9.43 6.84 -20.77
N VAL A 67 -10.37 7.18 -21.66
CA VAL A 67 -11.38 6.24 -22.17
C VAL A 67 -10.74 5.08 -22.94
N ALA A 68 -9.71 5.34 -23.75
CA ALA A 68 -8.99 4.29 -24.47
C ALA A 68 -8.28 3.31 -23.52
N TYR A 69 -7.70 3.81 -22.42
CA TYR A 69 -7.13 2.99 -21.35
C TYR A 69 -8.21 2.16 -20.64
N GLU A 70 -9.32 2.77 -20.22
CA GLU A 70 -10.42 2.08 -19.53
C GLU A 70 -11.05 0.97 -20.40
N GLN A 71 -11.18 1.21 -21.72
CA GLN A 71 -11.65 0.23 -22.69
C GLN A 71 -10.65 -0.91 -22.91
N TYR A 72 -9.36 -0.60 -23.08
CA TYR A 72 -8.30 -1.60 -23.26
C TYR A 72 -8.18 -2.55 -22.05
N MET A 73 -8.42 -2.03 -20.84
CA MET A 73 -8.36 -2.79 -19.59
C MET A 73 -9.69 -3.46 -19.19
N HIS A 74 -10.79 -3.26 -19.94
CA HIS A 74 -12.14 -3.69 -19.59
C HIS A 74 -12.64 -3.19 -18.22
N LEU A 75 -12.23 -1.97 -17.84
CA LEU A 75 -12.56 -1.40 -16.52
C LEU A 75 -14.04 -1.08 -16.38
N SER A 76 -14.78 -0.86 -17.47
CA SER A 76 -16.22 -0.59 -17.38
C SER A 76 -16.99 -1.80 -16.86
N GLU A 77 -16.64 -2.99 -17.36
CA GLU A 77 -17.24 -4.28 -17.04
C GLU A 77 -16.80 -4.76 -15.65
N LEU A 78 -15.50 -4.64 -15.34
CA LEU A 78 -14.94 -4.95 -14.02
C LEU A 78 -15.51 -4.02 -12.95
N THR A 79 -15.57 -2.71 -13.19
CA THR A 79 -16.11 -1.74 -12.23
C THR A 79 -17.61 -1.93 -12.02
N ALA A 80 -18.38 -2.26 -13.06
CA ALA A 80 -19.79 -2.62 -12.92
C ALA A 80 -19.95 -3.84 -12.00
N LYS A 81 -19.05 -4.83 -12.12
CA LYS A 81 -19.04 -6.02 -11.25
C LYS A 81 -18.68 -5.68 -9.81
N TRP A 82 -17.64 -4.86 -9.58
CA TRP A 82 -17.24 -4.41 -8.25
C TRP A 82 -18.32 -3.59 -7.54
N LYS A 83 -19.04 -2.73 -8.27
CA LYS A 83 -20.15 -1.92 -7.74
C LYS A 83 -21.44 -2.72 -7.49
N SER A 84 -21.61 -3.89 -8.14
CA SER A 84 -22.78 -4.74 -7.89
C SER A 84 -22.75 -5.31 -6.47
N LYS A 85 -23.80 -5.05 -5.68
CA LYS A 85 -23.99 -5.63 -4.35
C LYS A 85 -24.92 -6.84 -4.46
N GLU A 86 -24.34 -8.04 -4.39
CA GLU A 86 -25.04 -9.32 -4.49
C GLU A 86 -25.48 -9.83 -3.11
N TRP A 87 -24.77 -9.45 -2.02
CA TRP A 87 -25.11 -9.79 -0.64
C TRP A 87 -25.46 -8.53 0.14
N LEU A 88 -26.74 -8.15 0.11
CA LEU A 88 -27.24 -6.94 0.79
C LEU A 88 -26.86 -6.89 2.28
N SER A 89 -26.84 -8.04 2.96
CA SER A 89 -26.45 -8.20 4.36
C SER A 89 -24.95 -8.10 4.64
N TRP A 90 -24.09 -8.06 3.61
CA TRP A 90 -22.64 -8.04 3.78
C TRP A 90 -22.08 -6.64 3.48
N PRO A 91 -21.69 -5.84 4.50
CA PRO A 91 -21.22 -4.47 4.30
C PRO A 91 -19.82 -4.41 3.65
N THR A 92 -18.97 -5.40 3.92
CA THR A 92 -17.59 -5.48 3.43
C THR A 92 -17.49 -5.93 1.96
N GLU A 93 -18.59 -6.33 1.31
CA GLU A 93 -18.60 -6.86 -0.06
C GLU A 93 -17.86 -5.95 -1.06
N LEU A 94 -18.11 -4.64 -1.03
CA LEU A 94 -17.51 -3.66 -1.94
C LEU A 94 -16.01 -3.40 -1.67
N LEU A 95 -15.50 -3.84 -0.51
CA LEU A 95 -14.09 -3.76 -0.12
C LEU A 95 -13.36 -5.07 -0.44
N LEU A 96 -13.96 -6.21 -0.09
CA LEU A 96 -13.29 -7.50 -0.21
C LEU A 96 -13.38 -8.07 -1.63
N LYS A 97 -14.51 -7.94 -2.33
CA LYS A 97 -14.71 -8.53 -3.67
C LYS A 97 -13.62 -8.12 -4.67
N PRO A 98 -13.25 -6.83 -4.83
CA PRO A 98 -12.21 -6.45 -5.79
C PRO A 98 -10.84 -7.01 -5.39
N GLY A 99 -10.49 -7.01 -4.09
CA GLY A 99 -9.25 -7.61 -3.58
C GLY A 99 -9.15 -9.13 -3.85
N LEU A 100 -10.24 -9.88 -3.67
CA LEU A 100 -10.29 -11.31 -4.02
C LEU A 100 -10.16 -11.54 -5.52
N GLN A 101 -10.75 -10.67 -6.35
CA GLN A 101 -10.60 -10.74 -7.81
C GLN A 101 -9.19 -10.37 -8.28
N ALA A 102 -8.53 -9.43 -7.60
CA ALA A 102 -7.11 -9.10 -7.83
C ALA A 102 -6.18 -10.28 -7.48
N LEU A 103 -6.49 -10.99 -6.40
CA LEU A 103 -5.79 -12.22 -6.00
C LEU A 103 -5.93 -13.32 -7.08
N GLU A 104 -7.13 -13.53 -7.61
CA GLU A 104 -7.35 -14.49 -8.70
C GLU A 104 -6.65 -14.07 -10.01
N MET A 105 -6.63 -12.77 -10.33
CA MET A 105 -5.83 -12.25 -11.44
C MET A 105 -4.31 -12.45 -11.22
N THR A 106 -3.85 -12.44 -9.97
CA THR A 106 -2.45 -12.76 -9.63
C THR A 106 -2.15 -14.25 -9.87
N PHE A 107 -3.07 -15.16 -9.52
CA PHE A 107 -2.96 -16.58 -9.88
C PHE A 107 -3.01 -16.79 -11.42
N ARG A 108 -3.81 -16.00 -12.14
CA ARG A 108 -3.81 -15.95 -13.61
C ARG A 108 -2.45 -15.52 -14.16
N LEU A 109 -1.83 -14.49 -13.59
CA LEU A 109 -0.50 -14.02 -13.99
C LEU A 109 0.59 -15.06 -13.74
N ILE A 110 0.57 -15.71 -12.57
CA ILE A 110 1.42 -16.88 -12.27
C ILE A 110 1.28 -17.96 -13.34
N SER A 111 0.04 -18.31 -13.71
CA SER A 111 -0.23 -19.31 -14.75
C SER A 111 0.38 -18.90 -16.10
N VAL A 112 0.25 -17.63 -16.49
CA VAL A 112 0.81 -17.07 -17.74
C VAL A 112 2.33 -17.18 -17.75
N ILE A 113 3.03 -16.64 -16.75
CA ILE A 113 4.51 -16.62 -16.73
C ILE A 113 5.10 -18.03 -16.66
N LEU A 114 4.48 -18.95 -15.91
CA LEU A 114 4.92 -20.35 -15.87
C LEU A 114 4.75 -21.05 -17.23
N CYS A 115 3.73 -20.66 -18.02
CA CYS A 115 3.48 -21.18 -19.36
C CYS A 115 4.31 -20.54 -20.47
N ASP A 116 4.94 -19.38 -20.23
CA ASP A 116 5.69 -18.67 -21.26
C ASP A 116 6.84 -19.54 -21.79
N THR A 117 7.03 -19.58 -23.10
CA THR A 117 8.02 -20.43 -23.78
C THR A 117 9.34 -19.71 -24.07
N ARG A 118 9.41 -18.40 -23.86
CA ARG A 118 10.61 -17.61 -24.13
C ARG A 118 11.73 -17.93 -23.14
N SER A 119 12.96 -18.01 -23.66
CA SER A 119 14.13 -18.48 -22.93
C SER A 119 14.82 -17.41 -22.07
N TYR A 120 14.60 -16.13 -22.36
CA TYR A 120 15.22 -14.99 -21.68
C TYR A 120 14.46 -14.48 -20.45
N ILE A 121 13.26 -15.02 -20.17
CA ILE A 121 12.48 -14.65 -19.00
C ILE A 121 13.07 -15.30 -17.74
N ASP A 122 13.45 -14.48 -16.74
CA ASP A 122 13.75 -14.97 -15.40
C ASP A 122 12.47 -15.38 -14.66
N LYS A 123 12.03 -16.61 -14.94
CA LYS A 123 10.85 -17.22 -14.30
C LYS A 123 11.01 -17.38 -12.79
N GLU A 124 12.22 -17.44 -12.26
CA GLU A 124 12.45 -17.61 -10.82
C GLU A 124 12.33 -16.27 -10.08
N GLU A 125 12.79 -15.16 -10.66
CA GLU A 125 12.50 -13.82 -10.10
C GLU A 125 11.01 -13.48 -10.25
N TRP A 126 10.38 -13.81 -11.38
CA TRP A 126 8.92 -13.67 -11.52
C TRP A 126 8.16 -14.46 -10.45
N LYS A 127 8.51 -15.72 -10.18
CA LYS A 127 7.93 -16.49 -9.07
C LYS A 127 8.12 -15.78 -7.73
N ARG A 128 9.35 -15.36 -7.39
CA ARG A 128 9.64 -14.65 -6.13
C ARG A 128 8.81 -13.38 -5.97
N ARG A 129 8.68 -12.57 -7.02
CA ARG A 129 7.87 -11.33 -7.00
C ARG A 129 6.37 -11.60 -6.91
N LEU A 130 5.86 -12.56 -7.67
CA LEU A 130 4.43 -12.92 -7.65
C LEU A 130 4.03 -13.60 -6.33
N GLU A 131 4.90 -14.41 -5.73
CA GLU A 131 4.70 -14.97 -4.39
C GLU A 131 4.67 -13.86 -3.32
N SER A 132 5.66 -12.95 -3.33
CA SER A 132 5.70 -11.79 -2.42
C SER A 132 4.46 -10.90 -2.59
N LEU A 133 4.06 -10.61 -3.83
CA LEU A 133 2.85 -9.85 -4.13
C LEU A 133 1.59 -10.54 -3.60
N THR A 134 1.50 -11.86 -3.78
CA THR A 134 0.38 -12.68 -3.27
C THR A 134 0.30 -12.57 -1.74
N CYS A 135 1.43 -12.65 -1.02
CA CYS A 135 1.46 -12.47 0.43
C CYS A 135 1.01 -11.06 0.86
N SER A 136 1.46 -10.00 0.19
CA SER A 136 1.00 -8.62 0.47
C SER A 136 -0.50 -8.44 0.22
N GLN A 137 -1.06 -9.08 -0.82
CA GLN A 137 -2.50 -9.09 -1.07
C GLN A 137 -3.27 -9.86 0.02
N LEU A 138 -2.73 -10.99 0.49
CA LEU A 138 -3.33 -11.79 1.57
C LEU A 138 -3.31 -11.08 2.92
N GLU A 139 -2.27 -10.31 3.25
CA GLU A 139 -2.24 -9.45 4.43
C GLU A 139 -3.38 -8.41 4.39
N LEU A 140 -3.55 -7.72 3.26
CA LEU A 140 -4.61 -6.73 3.09
C LEU A 140 -6.01 -7.36 3.10
N ILE A 141 -6.19 -8.51 2.44
CA ILE A 141 -7.43 -9.29 2.49
C ILE A 141 -7.76 -9.68 3.94
N SER A 142 -6.79 -10.18 4.72
CA SER A 142 -7.09 -10.58 6.10
C SER A 142 -7.39 -9.39 7.00
N MET A 143 -6.72 -8.25 6.83
CA MET A 143 -7.03 -6.99 7.54
C MET A 143 -8.45 -6.49 7.27
N ILE A 144 -8.97 -6.68 6.04
CA ILE A 144 -10.35 -6.37 5.65
C ILE A 144 -11.34 -7.36 6.28
N CYS A 145 -10.99 -8.65 6.35
CA CYS A 145 -11.81 -9.72 6.93
C CYS A 145 -11.82 -9.76 8.47
N GLU A 146 -10.91 -9.05 9.15
CA GLU A 146 -10.80 -9.03 10.61
C GLU A 146 -12.08 -8.51 11.29
N GLY A 147 -12.81 -9.42 11.94
CA GLY A 147 -14.04 -9.14 12.67
C GLY A 147 -15.32 -9.19 11.84
N ASP A 148 -15.24 -9.41 10.53
CA ASP A 148 -16.42 -9.60 9.66
C ASP A 148 -17.12 -10.92 10.00
N LYS A 149 -18.40 -10.89 10.34
CA LYS A 149 -19.20 -12.09 10.64
C LYS A 149 -20.36 -12.30 9.66
N GLU A 150 -20.47 -11.44 8.66
CA GLU A 150 -21.63 -11.36 7.75
C GLU A 150 -21.28 -11.86 6.33
N ALA A 151 -20.01 -12.17 6.09
CA ALA A 151 -19.53 -12.79 4.86
C ALA A 151 -20.23 -14.13 4.56
N PRO A 152 -20.64 -14.38 3.31
CA PRO A 152 -21.31 -15.62 2.92
C PRO A 152 -20.33 -16.79 2.99
N THR A 153 -20.58 -17.71 3.93
CA THR A 153 -19.70 -18.84 4.23
C THR A 153 -20.46 -20.16 4.34
N VAL A 154 -19.75 -21.26 4.09
CA VAL A 154 -20.23 -22.63 4.29
C VAL A 154 -19.58 -23.17 5.55
N GLN A 155 -20.40 -23.69 6.47
CA GLN A 155 -19.88 -24.43 7.62
C GLN A 155 -19.31 -25.78 7.19
N LEU A 156 -18.23 -26.19 7.84
CA LEU A 156 -17.62 -27.50 7.62
C LEU A 156 -18.59 -28.57 8.14
N SER A 157 -19.08 -29.43 7.25
CA SER A 157 -19.83 -30.61 7.68
C SER A 157 -18.86 -31.61 8.32
N VAL A 158 -19.19 -32.07 9.53
CA VAL A 158 -18.49 -33.22 10.13
C VAL A 158 -18.81 -34.43 9.27
N SER A 159 -17.87 -34.84 8.42
CA SER A 159 -18.06 -36.00 7.56
C SER A 159 -17.90 -37.28 8.39
N ASN A 160 -18.95 -38.11 8.43
CA ASN A 160 -18.89 -39.47 8.99
C ASN A 160 -18.10 -40.44 8.08
N GLY A 161 -16.88 -40.07 7.69
CA GLY A 161 -15.95 -40.91 6.92
C GLY A 161 -16.33 -41.21 5.47
N VAL A 162 -17.43 -40.67 4.94
CA VAL A 162 -17.84 -40.90 3.54
C VAL A 162 -17.29 -39.79 2.65
N LEU A 163 -16.17 -40.09 1.98
CA LEU A 163 -15.62 -39.27 0.90
C LEU A 163 -16.61 -39.23 -0.28
N ALA A 164 -17.15 -38.04 -0.59
CA ALA A 164 -17.94 -37.85 -1.79
C ALA A 164 -17.03 -37.96 -3.02
N THR A 165 -17.30 -38.93 -3.89
CA THR A 165 -16.42 -39.30 -5.00
C THR A 165 -16.38 -38.24 -6.10
N LYS A 166 -15.26 -37.49 -6.21
CA LYS A 166 -14.52 -37.18 -7.46
C LYS A 166 -13.48 -36.06 -7.36
N VAL A 167 -13.38 -35.34 -6.25
CA VAL A 167 -12.34 -34.32 -6.01
C VAL A 167 -11.49 -34.74 -4.82
N SER A 168 -10.16 -34.60 -4.92
CA SER A 168 -9.21 -34.91 -3.85
C SER A 168 -9.40 -33.95 -2.68
N GLN A 169 -10.29 -34.29 -1.76
CA GLN A 169 -10.51 -33.55 -0.53
C GLN A 169 -9.44 -33.94 0.49
N GLU A 170 -8.50 -33.03 0.75
CA GLU A 170 -7.44 -33.24 1.74
C GLU A 170 -8.03 -33.26 3.15
N VAL A 171 -7.88 -34.41 3.82
CA VAL A 171 -8.39 -34.64 5.17
C VAL A 171 -7.28 -34.33 6.16
N TRP A 172 -7.28 -33.13 6.72
CA TRP A 172 -6.34 -32.73 7.76
C TRP A 172 -6.81 -33.25 9.13
N GLN A 173 -6.03 -34.15 9.73
CA GLN A 173 -6.27 -34.67 11.08
C GLN A 173 -5.31 -34.03 12.07
N ARG A 174 -5.82 -33.30 13.08
CA ARG A 174 -5.06 -33.09 14.32
C ARG A 174 -5.09 -34.39 15.14
N PRO A 175 -3.99 -34.81 15.79
CA PRO A 175 -4.02 -35.96 16.69
C PRO A 175 -5.09 -35.79 17.76
N GLY A 176 -6.09 -36.70 17.78
CA GLY A 176 -7.23 -36.65 18.71
C GLY A 176 -8.45 -35.83 18.26
N ALA A 177 -8.47 -35.27 17.05
CA ALA A 177 -9.63 -34.55 16.50
C ALA A 177 -10.34 -35.37 15.40
N SER A 178 -11.63 -35.09 15.17
CA SER A 178 -12.36 -35.63 14.03
C SER A 178 -11.79 -35.12 12.70
N PRO A 179 -11.75 -35.94 11.63
CA PRO A 179 -11.31 -35.48 10.31
C PRO A 179 -12.19 -34.34 9.81
N VAL A 180 -11.55 -33.23 9.43
CA VAL A 180 -12.21 -32.06 8.87
C VAL A 180 -11.95 -32.02 7.37
N VAL A 181 -13.01 -31.90 6.58
CA VAL A 181 -12.94 -31.79 5.12
C VAL A 181 -13.07 -30.32 4.73
N SER A 182 -11.99 -29.73 4.21
CA SER A 182 -12.03 -28.38 3.63
C SER A 182 -12.72 -28.44 2.26
N ARG A 183 -13.72 -27.58 2.02
CA ARG A 183 -14.28 -27.39 0.68
C ARG A 183 -13.38 -26.45 -0.10
N ILE A 184 -12.69 -26.99 -1.10
CA ILE A 184 -11.83 -26.23 -2.00
C ILE A 184 -12.68 -25.62 -3.14
N SER A 185 -12.35 -24.39 -3.53
CA SER A 185 -12.86 -23.69 -4.72
C SER A 185 -12.69 -24.54 -5.98
N GLU A 186 -13.75 -24.61 -6.78
CA GLU A 186 -13.78 -25.40 -8.02
C GLU A 186 -13.33 -24.56 -9.23
N GLU A 187 -13.48 -23.24 -9.19
CA GLU A 187 -13.14 -22.33 -10.31
C GLU A 187 -11.77 -21.64 -10.19
N SER A 188 -11.21 -21.48 -8.97
CA SER A 188 -9.95 -20.77 -8.76
C SER A 188 -8.75 -21.45 -9.43
N LEU A 189 -7.78 -20.67 -9.88
CA LEU A 189 -6.53 -21.20 -10.41
C LEU A 189 -5.59 -21.73 -9.32
N LEU A 190 -5.64 -21.27 -8.06
CA LEU A 190 -4.64 -21.70 -7.06
C LEU A 190 -4.66 -23.22 -6.80
N PRO A 191 -5.82 -23.87 -6.54
CA PRO A 191 -5.88 -25.33 -6.42
C PRO A 191 -5.34 -26.05 -7.66
N ARG A 192 -5.62 -25.50 -8.85
CA ARG A 192 -5.22 -26.08 -10.14
C ARG A 192 -3.72 -25.95 -10.40
N LEU A 193 -3.12 -24.83 -9.98
CA LEU A 193 -1.67 -24.60 -9.98
C LEU A 193 -0.95 -25.54 -9.02
N GLY A 194 -1.57 -25.91 -7.89
CA GLY A 194 -1.03 -26.90 -6.95
C GLY A 194 -0.76 -28.27 -7.60
N THR A 195 -1.53 -28.65 -8.62
CA THR A 195 -1.30 -29.89 -9.39
C THR A 195 -0.11 -29.82 -10.36
N TRP A 196 0.52 -28.65 -10.52
CA TRP A 196 1.64 -28.46 -11.44
C TRP A 196 2.98 -28.58 -10.71
N LYS A 197 3.78 -29.61 -11.04
CA LYS A 197 5.14 -29.81 -10.51
C LYS A 197 6.07 -28.59 -10.61
N ARG A 198 5.86 -27.69 -11.58
CA ARG A 198 6.63 -26.43 -11.75
C ARG A 198 6.22 -25.28 -10.81
N ALA A 199 5.10 -25.45 -10.09
CA ALA A 199 4.49 -24.46 -9.20
C ALA A 199 4.27 -24.97 -7.76
N GLU A 200 4.27 -26.29 -7.57
CA GLU A 200 4.10 -27.04 -6.30
C GLU A 200 4.68 -26.33 -5.06
N ASP A 201 5.96 -25.99 -5.11
CA ASP A 201 6.71 -25.32 -4.03
C ASP A 201 6.16 -23.91 -3.67
N MET A 202 5.91 -23.08 -4.69
CA MET A 202 5.34 -21.74 -4.53
C MET A 202 3.88 -21.79 -4.08
N VAL A 203 3.07 -22.70 -4.63
CA VAL A 203 1.67 -22.87 -4.23
C VAL A 203 1.55 -23.36 -2.79
N SER A 204 2.43 -24.28 -2.38
CA SER A 204 2.52 -24.73 -0.98
C SER A 204 2.81 -23.57 -0.02
N ARG A 205 3.73 -22.65 -0.39
CA ARG A 205 3.98 -21.43 0.39
C ARG A 205 2.79 -20.48 0.41
N ILE A 206 2.07 -20.31 -0.71
CA ILE A 206 0.85 -19.49 -0.75
C ILE A 206 -0.25 -20.08 0.14
N TRP A 207 -0.48 -21.39 0.13
CA TRP A 207 -1.45 -22.04 1.03
C TRP A 207 -1.11 -21.83 2.52
N LEU A 208 0.18 -21.92 2.88
CA LEU A 208 0.65 -21.61 4.23
C LEU A 208 0.50 -20.12 4.56
N ALA A 209 0.71 -19.22 3.59
CA ALA A 209 0.47 -17.79 3.76
C ALA A 209 -1.01 -17.48 4.01
N ILE A 210 -1.94 -18.15 3.31
CA ILE A 210 -3.39 -18.03 3.56
C ILE A 210 -3.71 -18.47 5.00
N GLU A 211 -3.25 -19.65 5.42
CA GLU A 211 -3.46 -20.14 6.80
C GLU A 211 -2.95 -19.13 7.83
N CYS A 212 -1.73 -18.59 7.64
CA CYS A 212 -1.11 -17.60 8.53
C CYS A 212 -1.84 -16.26 8.57
N HIS A 213 -2.12 -15.64 7.42
CA HIS A 213 -2.76 -14.31 7.37
C HIS A 213 -4.23 -14.38 7.83
N MET A 214 -4.95 -15.46 7.50
CA MET A 214 -6.36 -15.62 7.88
C MET A 214 -6.56 -16.05 9.35
N GLN A 215 -5.51 -16.21 10.16
CA GLN A 215 -5.64 -16.56 11.60
C GLN A 215 -6.53 -15.59 12.38
N ARG A 216 -6.54 -14.30 12.04
CA ARG A 216 -7.35 -13.26 12.72
C ARG A 216 -8.74 -13.04 12.11
N ALA A 217 -9.00 -13.58 10.93
CA ALA A 217 -10.32 -13.56 10.29
C ALA A 217 -11.28 -14.59 10.95
N SER A 218 -12.58 -14.38 10.78
CA SER A 218 -13.63 -15.30 11.26
C SER A 218 -13.78 -16.57 10.40
N PHE A 219 -13.41 -16.47 9.12
CA PHE A 219 -13.48 -17.51 8.10
C PHE A 219 -12.11 -17.71 7.43
N THR A 220 -12.00 -18.71 6.55
CA THR A 220 -10.86 -18.90 5.63
C THR A 220 -11.32 -18.85 4.17
N LEU A 221 -10.39 -18.77 3.21
CA LEU A 221 -10.70 -18.50 1.80
C LEU A 221 -11.18 -19.72 1.00
N GLY A 222 -10.78 -20.94 1.37
CA GLY A 222 -11.16 -22.18 0.66
C GLY A 222 -10.38 -22.41 -0.64
N LEU A 223 -9.11 -21.99 -0.71
CA LEU A 223 -8.27 -22.05 -1.91
C LEU A 223 -7.25 -23.21 -1.90
N GLY A 224 -7.40 -24.14 -0.95
CA GLY A 224 -6.50 -25.28 -0.73
C GLY A 224 -5.63 -25.16 0.52
N GLU A 225 -5.80 -24.10 1.32
CA GLU A 225 -5.12 -24.02 2.62
C GLU A 225 -5.61 -25.09 3.61
N PRO A 226 -4.76 -25.54 4.57
CA PRO A 226 -5.11 -26.63 5.47
C PRO A 226 -6.31 -26.36 6.39
N ASN A 227 -6.61 -25.09 6.68
CA ASN A 227 -7.64 -24.66 7.62
C ASN A 227 -7.51 -25.34 8.99
N LEU A 228 -6.33 -25.25 9.60
CA LEU A 228 -6.00 -26.01 10.82
C LEU A 228 -6.94 -25.69 11.98
N SER A 229 -7.55 -24.49 11.98
CA SER A 229 -8.50 -24.02 12.99
C SER A 229 -9.96 -24.45 12.74
N GLY A 230 -10.27 -25.14 11.63
CA GLY A 230 -11.63 -25.60 11.33
C GLY A 230 -12.63 -24.46 11.12
N LYS A 231 -12.18 -23.33 10.56
CA LYS A 231 -13.01 -22.14 10.32
C LYS A 231 -14.04 -22.38 9.22
N PRO A 232 -15.18 -21.69 9.24
CA PRO A 232 -16.09 -21.67 8.08
C PRO A 232 -15.34 -21.17 6.83
N ILE A 233 -15.74 -21.66 5.67
CA ILE A 233 -15.08 -21.37 4.38
C ILE A 233 -15.91 -20.35 3.61
N LEU A 234 -15.27 -19.31 3.10
CA LEU A 234 -15.88 -18.30 2.25
C LEU A 234 -16.47 -18.92 0.98
N GLU A 235 -17.61 -18.43 0.50
CA GLU A 235 -18.17 -18.84 -0.81
C GLU A 235 -17.39 -18.23 -2.00
N TYR A 236 -16.08 -18.51 -2.09
CA TYR A 236 -15.12 -17.86 -2.98
C TYR A 236 -15.58 -17.83 -4.45
N ASP A 237 -16.00 -18.96 -5.01
CA ASP A 237 -16.44 -19.06 -6.42
C ASP A 237 -17.64 -18.15 -6.70
N LYS A 238 -18.57 -18.01 -5.75
CA LYS A 238 -19.73 -17.13 -5.90
C LYS A 238 -19.31 -15.65 -5.81
N ILE A 239 -18.40 -15.29 -4.91
CA ILE A 239 -18.00 -13.89 -4.68
C ILE A 239 -17.05 -13.40 -5.78
N CYS A 240 -15.96 -14.15 -5.99
CA CYS A 240 -14.90 -13.82 -6.93
C CYS A 240 -15.34 -14.04 -8.39
N LYS A 241 -16.13 -15.10 -8.64
CA LYS A 241 -16.52 -15.58 -9.99
C LYS A 241 -15.31 -15.73 -10.93
N PRO A 242 -14.34 -16.63 -10.62
CA PRO A 242 -13.11 -16.75 -11.38
C PRO A 242 -13.35 -17.01 -12.88
N SER A 243 -14.35 -17.82 -13.24
CA SER A 243 -14.76 -18.06 -14.63
C SER A 243 -15.03 -16.77 -15.43
N TYR A 244 -15.68 -15.77 -14.81
CA TYR A 244 -15.95 -14.46 -15.39
C TYR A 244 -14.68 -13.61 -15.52
N LEU A 245 -13.74 -13.71 -14.57
CA LEU A 245 -12.45 -13.03 -14.70
C LEU A 245 -11.59 -13.59 -15.83
N TYR A 246 -11.77 -14.88 -16.17
CA TYR A 246 -11.03 -15.51 -17.25
C TYR A 246 -11.59 -15.16 -18.65
N SER A 247 -12.85 -14.73 -18.80
CA SER A 247 -13.34 -14.30 -20.13
C SER A 247 -12.62 -13.04 -20.64
N PHE A 248 -12.23 -12.12 -19.76
CA PHE A 248 -11.40 -10.95 -20.12
C PHE A 248 -9.98 -11.31 -20.59
N ARG A 249 -9.54 -12.56 -20.44
CA ARG A 249 -8.27 -13.03 -21.02
C ARG A 249 -8.37 -13.16 -22.55
N GLN A 250 -9.55 -13.46 -23.08
CA GLN A 250 -9.74 -13.78 -24.50
C GLN A 250 -9.85 -12.53 -25.39
N SER A 251 -10.07 -11.34 -24.79
CA SER A 251 -10.33 -10.08 -25.49
C SER A 251 -9.11 -9.18 -25.70
N THR A 252 -7.91 -9.59 -25.28
CA THR A 252 -6.71 -8.76 -25.43
C THR A 252 -6.36 -8.52 -26.90
N GLN A 253 -5.94 -7.32 -27.24
CA GLN A 253 -6.03 -6.81 -28.62
C GLN A 253 -4.94 -7.30 -29.58
N PHE A 254 -3.87 -7.90 -29.08
CA PHE A 254 -2.70 -8.32 -29.86
C PHE A 254 -2.33 -9.79 -29.64
N HIS A 255 -2.96 -10.46 -28.66
CA HIS A 255 -2.76 -11.88 -28.32
C HIS A 255 -1.30 -12.31 -28.10
N ASN A 256 -0.42 -11.36 -27.74
CA ASN A 256 0.97 -11.63 -27.34
C ASN A 256 1.10 -11.67 -25.81
N ALA A 257 2.22 -12.17 -25.30
CA ALA A 257 2.41 -12.41 -23.88
C ALA A 257 2.56 -11.10 -23.08
N GLU A 258 3.03 -10.04 -23.73
CA GLU A 258 3.24 -8.70 -23.19
C GLU A 258 1.88 -8.03 -22.94
N ASP A 259 0.99 -8.08 -23.93
CA ASP A 259 -0.39 -7.56 -23.91
C ASP A 259 -1.18 -8.23 -22.78
N HIS A 260 -1.07 -9.56 -22.64
CA HIS A 260 -1.64 -10.29 -21.51
C HIS A 260 -1.04 -9.91 -20.15
N THR A 261 0.27 -9.65 -20.09
CA THR A 261 0.98 -9.27 -18.85
C THR A 261 0.59 -7.86 -18.43
N LEU A 262 0.71 -6.88 -19.33
CA LEU A 262 0.31 -5.49 -19.13
C LEU A 262 -1.14 -5.38 -18.68
N CYS A 263 -2.06 -6.01 -19.41
CA CYS A 263 -3.49 -6.01 -19.08
C CYS A 263 -3.75 -6.64 -17.70
N THR A 264 -3.12 -7.78 -17.38
CA THR A 264 -3.33 -8.45 -16.09
C THR A 264 -2.76 -7.65 -14.91
N VAL A 265 -1.53 -7.12 -15.02
CA VAL A 265 -0.89 -6.31 -13.98
C VAL A 265 -1.73 -5.06 -13.69
N GLN A 266 -2.23 -4.38 -14.73
CA GLN A 266 -3.04 -3.18 -14.58
C GLN A 266 -4.48 -3.47 -14.09
N GLN A 267 -5.07 -4.62 -14.43
CA GLN A 267 -6.34 -5.05 -13.83
C GLN A 267 -6.20 -5.36 -12.32
N ILE A 268 -5.08 -5.97 -11.89
CA ILE A 268 -4.75 -6.17 -10.47
C ILE A 268 -4.61 -4.81 -9.78
N PHE A 269 -3.88 -3.86 -10.39
CA PHE A 269 -3.70 -2.50 -9.90
C PHE A 269 -5.05 -1.79 -9.66
N GLU A 270 -5.91 -1.76 -10.68
CA GLU A 270 -7.19 -1.03 -10.62
C GLU A 270 -8.19 -1.63 -9.63
N ALA A 271 -8.17 -2.96 -9.44
CA ALA A 271 -8.98 -3.61 -8.40
C ALA A 271 -8.58 -3.15 -6.98
N TRP A 272 -7.28 -2.93 -6.73
CA TRP A 272 -6.80 -2.39 -5.46
C TRP A 272 -7.03 -0.88 -5.32
N VAL A 273 -6.92 -0.10 -6.41
CA VAL A 273 -7.33 1.31 -6.44
C VAL A 273 -8.82 1.45 -6.06
N PHE A 274 -9.70 0.63 -6.65
CA PHE A 274 -11.13 0.65 -6.32
C PHE A 274 -11.39 0.31 -4.84
N THR A 275 -10.66 -0.67 -4.29
CA THR A 275 -10.73 -1.04 -2.86
C THR A 275 -10.33 0.13 -1.97
N ALA A 276 -9.23 0.81 -2.29
CA ALA A 276 -8.77 2.00 -1.55
C ALA A 276 -9.77 3.17 -1.65
N GLN A 277 -10.45 3.36 -2.79
CA GLN A 277 -11.52 4.36 -2.91
C GLN A 277 -12.71 4.06 -1.99
N GLN A 278 -13.07 2.79 -1.78
CA GLN A 278 -14.13 2.46 -0.82
C GLN A 278 -13.66 2.61 0.64
N LEU A 279 -12.39 2.29 0.95
CA LEU A 279 -11.80 2.59 2.26
C LEU A 279 -11.79 4.09 2.54
N LEU A 280 -11.50 4.93 1.54
CA LEU A 280 -11.48 6.37 1.70
C LEU A 280 -12.86 6.93 2.10
N LYS A 281 -13.93 6.43 1.48
CA LYS A 281 -15.31 6.79 1.88
C LYS A 281 -15.62 6.34 3.31
N LYS A 282 -15.18 5.14 3.69
CA LYS A 282 -15.35 4.59 5.05
C LYS A 282 -14.61 5.40 6.12
N ILE A 283 -13.41 5.91 5.81
CA ILE A 283 -12.65 6.82 6.68
C ILE A 283 -13.44 8.11 6.94
N HIS A 284 -13.98 8.74 5.88
CA HIS A 284 -14.83 9.93 6.04
C HIS A 284 -16.03 9.64 6.93
N GLN A 285 -16.78 8.56 6.65
CA GLN A 285 -17.94 8.14 7.45
C GLN A 285 -17.62 7.91 8.93
N LYS A 286 -16.53 7.20 9.23
CA LYS A 286 -16.08 6.98 10.62
C LYS A 286 -15.60 8.25 11.31
N THR A 287 -14.94 9.12 10.58
CA THR A 287 -14.45 10.40 11.11
C THR A 287 -15.61 11.33 11.45
N ASP A 288 -16.64 11.40 10.59
CA ASP A 288 -17.89 12.12 10.87
C ASP A 288 -18.71 11.47 12.02
N GLN A 289 -18.47 10.19 12.34
CA GLN A 289 -19.01 9.49 13.52
C GLN A 289 -18.15 9.63 14.79
N GLY A 290 -16.97 10.27 14.71
CA GLY A 290 -16.01 10.39 15.82
C GLY A 290 -15.13 9.15 16.09
N ASP A 291 -15.24 8.09 15.29
CA ASP A 291 -14.42 6.87 15.40
C ASP A 291 -12.99 7.08 14.84
N SER A 292 -12.18 7.87 15.57
CA SER A 292 -10.79 8.16 15.18
C SER A 292 -9.92 6.89 15.15
N ALA A 293 -10.14 5.95 16.08
CA ALA A 293 -9.38 4.71 16.16
C ALA A 293 -9.67 3.76 14.99
N GLY A 294 -10.95 3.58 14.64
CA GLY A 294 -11.34 2.78 13.48
C GLY A 294 -11.05 3.46 12.16
N ALA A 295 -11.11 4.80 12.07
CA ALA A 295 -10.65 5.54 10.90
C ALA A 295 -9.13 5.38 10.70
N SER A 296 -8.35 5.46 11.78
CA SER A 296 -6.91 5.20 11.77
C SER A 296 -6.58 3.80 11.22
N LYS A 297 -7.29 2.75 11.65
CA LYS A 297 -7.10 1.39 11.08
C LYS A 297 -7.34 1.37 9.57
N ASP A 298 -8.39 2.03 9.09
CA ASP A 298 -8.69 2.09 7.65
C ASP A 298 -7.64 2.93 6.89
N CYS A 299 -7.10 4.01 7.48
CA CYS A 299 -5.98 4.78 6.92
C CYS A 299 -4.71 3.93 6.76
N TRP A 300 -4.35 3.12 7.76
CA TRP A 300 -3.21 2.18 7.67
C TRP A 300 -3.40 1.08 6.62
N MET A 301 -4.64 0.78 6.22
CA MET A 301 -4.90 -0.10 5.07
C MET A 301 -4.69 0.64 3.73
N ILE A 302 -5.10 1.91 3.61
CA ILE A 302 -4.79 2.72 2.41
C ILE A 302 -3.28 2.89 2.22
N GLU A 303 -2.54 3.13 3.29
CA GLU A 303 -1.06 3.23 3.28
C GLU A 303 -0.41 1.95 2.72
N ARG A 304 -0.86 0.78 3.20
CA ARG A 304 -0.45 -0.53 2.69
C ARG A 304 -0.85 -0.74 1.23
N ILE A 305 -2.04 -0.29 0.81
CA ILE A 305 -2.44 -0.39 -0.60
C ILE A 305 -1.54 0.47 -1.48
N TRP A 306 -1.14 1.68 -1.09
CA TRP A 306 -0.19 2.48 -1.88
C TRP A 306 1.19 1.80 -2.03
N LYS A 307 1.67 1.09 -1.00
CA LYS A 307 2.85 0.21 -1.12
C LYS A 307 2.59 -0.93 -2.11
N LEU A 308 1.47 -1.65 -1.97
CA LEU A 308 1.08 -2.72 -2.87
C LEU A 308 0.98 -2.26 -4.34
N LEU A 309 0.40 -1.09 -4.60
CA LEU A 309 0.34 -0.48 -5.94
C LEU A 309 1.74 -0.21 -6.51
N THR A 310 2.69 0.18 -5.65
CA THR A 310 4.11 0.32 -6.04
C THR A 310 4.72 -1.04 -6.40
N ASP A 311 4.44 -2.09 -5.61
CA ASP A 311 4.95 -3.44 -5.85
C ASP A 311 4.35 -4.07 -7.13
N ILE A 312 3.06 -3.83 -7.42
CA ILE A 312 2.37 -4.25 -8.64
C ILE A 312 3.02 -3.63 -9.89
N GLU A 313 3.21 -2.31 -9.91
CA GLU A 313 3.90 -1.62 -11.02
C GLU A 313 5.35 -2.09 -11.15
N SER A 314 6.03 -2.43 -10.05
CA SER A 314 7.42 -2.93 -10.08
C SER A 314 7.58 -4.25 -10.86
N LEU A 315 6.51 -5.00 -11.14
CA LEU A 315 6.54 -6.17 -12.01
C LEU A 315 7.00 -5.85 -13.44
N PHE A 316 6.81 -4.61 -13.92
CA PHE A 316 7.30 -4.21 -15.24
C PHE A 316 8.84 -4.16 -15.34
N LEU A 317 9.57 -4.17 -14.21
CA LEU A 317 11.03 -4.37 -14.20
C LEU A 317 11.46 -5.76 -14.67
N LEU A 318 10.53 -6.73 -14.71
CA LEU A 318 10.79 -8.10 -15.16
C LEU A 318 10.30 -8.39 -16.60
N VAL A 319 9.72 -7.38 -17.26
CA VAL A 319 9.36 -7.44 -18.68
C VAL A 319 10.58 -7.02 -19.50
N ASP A 320 10.87 -7.74 -20.58
CA ASP A 320 11.95 -7.38 -21.48
C ASP A 320 11.70 -5.98 -22.11
N PRO A 321 12.68 -5.05 -22.08
CA PRO A 321 12.48 -3.70 -22.59
C PRO A 321 12.17 -3.64 -24.09
N ASN A 322 12.74 -4.52 -24.92
CA ASN A 322 12.45 -4.55 -26.35
C ASN A 322 11.00 -5.02 -26.59
N ASP A 323 10.57 -6.08 -25.92
CA ASP A 323 9.20 -6.59 -26.02
C ASP A 323 8.17 -5.53 -25.54
N PHE A 324 8.46 -4.85 -24.43
CA PHE A 324 7.62 -3.75 -23.93
C PHE A 324 7.54 -2.58 -24.91
N LEU A 325 8.67 -2.15 -25.50
CA LEU A 325 8.70 -1.06 -26.49
C LEU A 325 7.97 -1.46 -27.78
N CYS A 326 8.06 -2.71 -28.22
CA CYS A 326 7.27 -3.23 -29.33
C CYS A 326 5.77 -3.15 -29.04
N LEU A 327 5.32 -3.54 -27.84
CA LEU A 327 3.91 -3.39 -27.43
C LEU A 327 3.49 -1.92 -27.34
N LYS A 328 4.34 -1.03 -26.80
CA LYS A 328 4.09 0.42 -26.75
C LYS A 328 3.82 0.98 -28.15
N HIS A 329 4.62 0.61 -29.16
CA HIS A 329 4.39 1.05 -30.54
C HIS A 329 3.08 0.50 -31.13
N GLN A 330 2.70 -0.74 -30.82
CA GLN A 330 1.43 -1.33 -31.24
C GLN A 330 0.21 -0.61 -30.63
N LEU A 331 0.29 -0.24 -29.35
CA LEU A 331 -0.74 0.54 -28.65
C LEU A 331 -0.84 1.98 -29.16
N ALA A 332 0.31 2.61 -29.45
CA ALA A 332 0.36 3.94 -30.05
C ALA A 332 -0.30 3.98 -31.45
N PHE A 333 -0.06 2.97 -32.29
CA PHE A 333 -0.66 2.88 -33.63
C PHE A 333 -2.20 2.78 -33.60
N LYS A 334 -2.79 2.23 -32.53
CA LYS A 334 -4.24 2.18 -32.32
C LYS A 334 -4.83 3.42 -31.61
N GLY A 335 -4.07 4.49 -31.48
CA GLY A 335 -4.54 5.76 -30.90
C GLY A 335 -4.37 5.90 -29.39
N SER A 336 -3.67 4.98 -28.71
CA SER A 336 -3.22 5.17 -27.32
C SER A 336 -1.81 5.78 -27.30
N THR A 337 -1.67 7.00 -27.84
CA THR A 337 -0.38 7.71 -27.93
C THR A 337 -0.05 8.47 -26.65
N SER A 338 1.23 8.49 -26.28
CA SER A 338 1.85 9.33 -25.22
C SER A 338 1.27 9.26 -23.79
N GLY A 339 2.01 9.83 -22.83
CA GLY A 339 1.65 9.94 -21.42
C GLY A 339 1.94 8.70 -20.55
N ALA A 340 2.18 8.91 -19.26
CA ALA A 340 2.32 7.84 -18.27
C ALA A 340 1.01 7.05 -18.11
N TYR A 341 1.09 5.72 -18.12
CA TYR A 341 -0.07 4.84 -17.96
C TYR A 341 -0.82 5.09 -16.64
N CYS A 342 -0.10 5.35 -15.54
CA CYS A 342 -0.73 5.61 -14.24
C CYS A 342 -1.65 6.84 -14.24
N PHE A 343 -1.36 7.87 -15.05
CA PHE A 343 -2.24 9.04 -15.15
C PHE A 343 -3.48 8.80 -16.02
N LYS A 344 -3.45 7.82 -16.93
CA LYS A 344 -4.63 7.45 -17.74
C LYS A 344 -5.74 6.85 -16.88
N SER A 345 -5.38 6.23 -15.74
CA SER A 345 -6.33 5.85 -14.70
C SER A 345 -7.03 7.09 -14.11
N THR A 346 -8.33 7.20 -14.35
CA THR A 346 -9.21 8.18 -13.69
C THR A 346 -9.37 7.86 -12.20
N ALA A 347 -9.40 6.56 -11.87
CA ALA A 347 -9.59 6.06 -10.52
C ALA A 347 -8.38 6.35 -9.61
N LEU A 348 -7.15 6.16 -10.10
CA LEU A 348 -5.93 6.46 -9.36
C LEU A 348 -5.80 7.95 -9.06
N ARG A 349 -6.09 8.83 -10.02
CA ARG A 349 -6.10 10.28 -9.82
C ARG A 349 -7.11 10.69 -8.76
N SER A 350 -8.35 10.18 -8.87
CA SER A 350 -9.39 10.41 -7.87
C SER A 350 -9.02 9.89 -6.47
N LEU A 351 -8.30 8.76 -6.39
CA LEU A 351 -7.78 8.22 -5.12
C LEU A 351 -6.70 9.13 -4.52
N ALA A 352 -5.73 9.57 -5.32
CA ALA A 352 -4.65 10.46 -4.88
C ALA A 352 -5.19 11.82 -4.40
N ASP A 353 -6.08 12.44 -5.18
CA ASP A 353 -6.72 13.70 -4.83
C ASP A 353 -7.58 13.54 -3.55
N GLY A 354 -8.36 12.46 -3.44
CA GLY A 354 -9.15 12.17 -2.25
C GLY A 354 -8.31 11.88 -0.99
N CYS A 355 -7.12 11.30 -1.13
CA CYS A 355 -6.18 11.14 -0.02
C CYS A 355 -5.56 12.47 0.42
N ARG A 356 -5.24 13.37 -0.52
CA ARG A 356 -4.81 14.75 -0.21
C ARG A 356 -5.92 15.53 0.49
N ASP A 357 -7.17 15.29 0.11
CA ASP A 357 -8.33 15.98 0.69
C ASP A 357 -8.71 15.48 2.09
N LEU A 358 -8.06 14.44 2.63
CA LEU A 358 -8.13 14.09 4.06
C LEU A 358 -7.72 15.26 4.98
N ARG A 359 -6.94 16.24 4.48
CA ARG A 359 -6.65 17.50 5.19
C ARG A 359 -7.93 18.25 5.62
N HIS A 360 -9.05 18.09 4.91
CA HIS A 360 -10.33 18.70 5.25
C HIS A 360 -11.02 18.04 6.45
N LEU A 361 -10.57 16.84 6.85
CA LEU A 361 -10.97 16.21 8.11
C LEU A 361 -10.12 16.69 9.29
N LEU A 362 -8.91 17.23 9.07
CA LEU A 362 -7.99 17.62 10.14
C LEU A 362 -8.58 18.64 11.13
N PRO A 363 -9.19 19.78 10.71
CA PRO A 363 -9.81 20.71 11.65
C PRO A 363 -10.99 20.10 12.43
N LYS A 364 -11.80 19.26 11.77
CA LYS A 364 -12.93 18.55 12.40
C LYS A 364 -12.46 17.60 13.51
N VAL A 365 -11.46 16.77 13.20
CA VAL A 365 -10.85 15.79 14.12
C VAL A 365 -10.21 16.48 15.33
N MET A 366 -9.64 17.68 15.12
CA MET A 366 -9.08 18.51 16.19
C MET A 366 -10.14 19.33 16.95
N GLY A 367 -11.39 19.38 16.49
CA GLY A 367 -12.44 20.21 17.11
C GLY A 367 -12.22 21.72 16.97
N VAL A 368 -11.43 22.17 15.97
CA VAL A 368 -11.03 23.58 15.82
C VAL A 368 -11.50 24.15 14.48
N GLU A 369 -12.14 25.32 14.52
CA GLU A 369 -12.42 26.11 13.33
C GLU A 369 -11.12 26.76 12.79
N ALA A 370 -10.51 26.12 11.81
CA ALA A 370 -9.28 26.55 11.15
C ALA A 370 -9.25 26.15 9.67
N ASP A 371 -8.37 26.78 8.89
CA ASP A 371 -8.16 26.45 7.47
C ASP A 371 -7.58 25.02 7.33
N PRO A 372 -8.21 24.13 6.54
CA PRO A 372 -7.67 22.82 6.16
C PRO A 372 -6.28 22.85 5.49
N LYS A 373 -5.87 23.98 4.89
CA LYS A 373 -4.51 24.18 4.36
C LYS A 373 -3.47 24.45 5.45
N GLY A 374 -3.90 24.52 6.71
CA GLY A 374 -3.06 24.77 7.87
C GLY A 374 -3.12 26.21 8.36
N GLY A 375 -2.55 26.43 9.54
CA GLY A 375 -2.44 27.75 10.16
C GLY A 375 -2.08 27.65 11.65
N PRO A 376 -1.80 28.79 12.31
CA PRO A 376 -1.32 28.81 13.70
C PRO A 376 -2.26 28.09 14.69
N ARG A 377 -3.57 28.36 14.63
CA ARG A 377 -4.57 27.74 15.53
C ARG A 377 -4.61 26.22 15.44
N LEU A 378 -4.56 25.68 14.21
CA LEU A 378 -4.59 24.23 13.99
C LEU A 378 -3.26 23.58 14.41
N GLN A 379 -2.15 24.26 14.16
CA GLN A 379 -0.83 23.82 14.59
C GLN A 379 -0.70 23.81 16.12
N GLU A 380 -1.23 24.83 16.79
CA GLU A 380 -1.27 24.94 18.26
C GLU A 380 -2.09 23.80 18.88
N ALA A 381 -3.29 23.53 18.35
CA ALA A 381 -4.12 22.41 18.82
C ALA A 381 -3.44 21.04 18.63
N VAL A 382 -2.76 20.82 17.49
CA VAL A 382 -1.99 19.58 17.26
C VAL A 382 -0.76 19.51 18.17
N MET A 383 -0.10 20.64 18.46
CA MET A 383 1.01 20.72 19.41
C MET A 383 0.54 20.37 20.83
N GLN A 384 -0.57 20.93 21.28
CA GLN A 384 -1.20 20.63 22.57
C GLN A 384 -1.55 19.14 22.67
N LEU A 385 -2.25 18.58 21.67
CA LEU A 385 -2.56 17.15 21.58
C LEU A 385 -1.32 16.26 21.79
N LEU A 386 -0.26 16.52 21.02
CA LEU A 386 0.97 15.73 21.06
C LEU A 386 1.77 15.92 22.35
N HIS A 387 1.68 17.09 22.99
CA HIS A 387 2.33 17.38 24.28
C HIS A 387 1.59 16.72 25.45
N PHE A 388 0.28 16.97 25.57
CA PHE A 388 -0.51 16.63 26.74
C PHE A 388 -0.94 15.16 26.82
N HIS A 389 -0.96 14.41 25.70
CA HIS A 389 -1.29 12.98 25.71
C HIS A 389 -0.40 12.11 26.62
N ARG A 390 0.80 12.59 27.02
CA ARG A 390 1.67 11.88 27.97
C ARG A 390 1.57 12.37 29.41
N LEU A 391 0.82 13.44 29.68
CA LEU A 391 0.75 14.05 31.00
C LEU A 391 -0.41 13.46 31.82
N PRO A 392 -0.24 13.25 33.15
CA PRO A 392 -1.33 12.80 34.00
C PRO A 392 -2.49 13.81 34.00
N ARG A 393 -3.74 13.32 34.00
CA ARG A 393 -4.96 14.18 34.04
C ARG A 393 -4.95 15.21 35.18
N THR A 394 -4.25 14.93 36.28
CA THR A 394 -4.09 15.85 37.43
C THR A 394 -3.13 17.02 37.21
N ARG A 395 -2.45 17.10 36.05
CA ARG A 395 -1.60 18.23 35.64
C ARG A 395 -2.16 19.03 34.46
N MET A 396 -3.36 18.69 33.98
CA MET A 396 -4.07 19.50 32.98
C MET A 396 -4.65 20.75 33.65
N PRO A 397 -4.57 21.94 33.04
CA PRO A 397 -5.36 23.11 33.47
C PRO A 397 -6.86 22.77 33.48
N GLU A 398 -7.61 23.28 34.45
CA GLU A 398 -9.05 22.96 34.59
C GLU A 398 -9.88 23.43 33.39
N ASP A 399 -9.48 24.53 32.74
CA ASP A 399 -10.11 25.03 31.50
C ASP A 399 -9.78 24.16 30.26
N ASP A 400 -8.58 23.55 30.21
CA ASP A 400 -8.12 22.69 29.11
C ASP A 400 -8.58 21.23 29.23
N ALA A 401 -9.28 20.87 30.32
CA ALA A 401 -9.84 19.53 30.52
C ALA A 401 -10.93 19.15 29.49
N SER A 402 -11.35 20.10 28.65
CA SER A 402 -12.20 19.88 27.47
C SER A 402 -11.44 19.24 26.28
N PHE A 403 -10.12 19.40 26.19
CA PHE A 403 -9.27 18.87 25.11
C PHE A 403 -8.73 17.45 25.38
N VAL A 404 -9.52 16.59 26.03
CA VAL A 404 -9.18 15.16 26.18
C VAL A 404 -9.44 14.42 24.86
N HIS A 405 -8.54 14.63 23.90
CA HIS A 405 -8.48 13.84 22.68
C HIS A 405 -8.09 12.39 22.99
N ASP A 406 -8.77 11.45 22.35
CA ASP A 406 -8.40 10.04 22.40
C ASP A 406 -7.04 9.80 21.72
N SER A 407 -6.31 8.82 22.24
CA SER A 407 -5.15 8.19 21.59
C SER A 407 -5.38 7.86 20.11
N GLY A 408 -6.60 7.44 19.74
CA GLY A 408 -7.02 7.22 18.36
C GLY A 408 -6.82 8.45 17.46
N THR A 409 -6.97 9.67 17.98
CA THR A 409 -6.74 10.93 17.25
C THR A 409 -5.27 11.05 16.82
N ILE A 410 -4.31 10.81 17.71
CA ILE A 410 -2.87 10.84 17.35
C ILE A 410 -2.56 9.79 16.30
N HIS A 411 -3.09 8.57 16.46
CA HIS A 411 -2.87 7.52 15.48
C HIS A 411 -3.46 7.86 14.11
N LEU A 412 -4.61 8.55 14.05
CA LEU A 412 -5.21 9.04 12.81
C LEU A 412 -4.34 10.10 12.13
N LEU A 413 -3.81 11.08 12.88
CA LEU A 413 -2.90 12.11 12.33
C LEU A 413 -1.62 11.50 11.74
N LEU A 414 -1.04 10.51 12.43
CA LEU A 414 0.14 9.81 11.94
C LEU A 414 -0.17 8.95 10.70
N ALA A 415 -1.35 8.33 10.64
CA ALA A 415 -1.79 7.56 9.49
C ALA A 415 -2.04 8.45 8.25
N PHE A 416 -2.56 9.66 8.42
CA PHE A 416 -2.67 10.66 7.35
C PHE A 416 -1.30 11.02 6.74
N GLN A 417 -0.30 11.33 7.56
CA GLN A 417 1.07 11.59 7.09
C GLN A 417 1.72 10.36 6.45
N ALA A 418 1.40 9.15 6.93
CA ALA A 418 1.89 7.91 6.33
C ALA A 418 1.29 7.67 4.93
N ILE A 419 0.01 7.96 4.71
CA ILE A 419 -0.63 7.94 3.39
C ILE A 419 0.07 8.94 2.45
N GLU A 420 0.33 10.17 2.88
CA GLU A 420 1.05 11.16 2.07
C GLU A 420 2.44 10.64 1.65
N ALA A 421 3.21 10.10 2.60
CA ALA A 421 4.53 9.55 2.32
C ALA A 421 4.47 8.37 1.33
N ALA A 422 3.46 7.50 1.44
CA ALA A 422 3.26 6.38 0.52
C ALA A 422 2.88 6.85 -0.90
N ILE A 423 2.04 7.89 -1.04
CA ILE A 423 1.68 8.51 -2.33
C ILE A 423 2.90 9.12 -3.01
N LYS A 424 3.67 9.93 -2.28
CA LYS A 424 4.89 10.57 -2.82
C LYS A 424 5.93 9.53 -3.23
N LYS A 425 6.08 8.47 -2.44
CA LYS A 425 6.93 7.32 -2.79
C LYS A 425 6.44 6.61 -4.05
N PHE A 426 5.14 6.34 -4.19
CA PHE A 426 4.56 5.70 -5.37
C PHE A 426 4.90 6.47 -6.65
N PHE A 427 4.60 7.78 -6.72
CA PHE A 427 4.85 8.57 -7.92
C PHE A 427 6.35 8.71 -8.25
N PHE A 428 7.21 8.84 -7.23
CA PHE A 428 8.66 8.82 -7.43
C PHE A 428 9.16 7.47 -7.96
N SER A 429 8.72 6.35 -7.36
CA SER A 429 9.07 5.00 -7.82
C SER A 429 8.56 4.72 -9.24
N TYR A 430 7.36 5.20 -9.59
CA TYR A 430 6.81 5.08 -10.93
C TYR A 430 7.63 5.87 -11.97
N GLN A 431 8.13 7.07 -11.62
CA GLN A 431 9.09 7.79 -12.47
C GLN A 431 10.36 6.96 -12.73
N GLN A 432 10.94 6.35 -11.70
CA GLN A 432 12.11 5.49 -11.88
C GLN A 432 11.81 4.25 -12.72
N LEU A 433 10.63 3.64 -12.55
CA LEU A 433 10.16 2.53 -13.38
C LEU A 433 10.09 2.90 -14.87
N VAL A 434 9.48 4.05 -15.21
CA VAL A 434 9.41 4.53 -16.59
C VAL A 434 10.81 4.76 -17.17
N ILE A 435 11.75 5.31 -16.40
CA ILE A 435 13.14 5.50 -16.83
C ILE A 435 13.84 4.17 -17.10
N VAL A 436 13.62 3.13 -16.28
CA VAL A 436 14.24 1.80 -16.47
C VAL A 436 13.62 1.06 -17.67
N VAL A 437 12.31 1.13 -17.85
CA VAL A 437 11.58 0.35 -18.87
C VAL A 437 11.55 1.04 -20.24
N MET A 438 11.46 2.37 -20.28
CA MET A 438 11.35 3.14 -21.54
C MET A 438 12.57 4.03 -21.84
N GLY A 439 13.50 4.20 -20.89
CA GLY A 439 14.64 5.11 -21.02
C GLY A 439 14.35 6.55 -20.58
N SER A 440 15.41 7.28 -20.25
CA SER A 440 15.33 8.67 -19.74
C SER A 440 14.84 9.69 -20.76
N VAL A 441 15.06 9.46 -22.07
CA VAL A 441 14.61 10.36 -23.15
C VAL A 441 13.09 10.37 -23.24
N GLU A 442 12.46 9.20 -23.14
CA GLU A 442 10.99 9.04 -23.15
C GLU A 442 10.34 9.65 -21.91
N MET A 443 11.02 9.61 -20.76
CA MET A 443 10.54 10.25 -19.53
C MET A 443 10.57 11.78 -19.61
N ASN A 444 11.67 12.35 -20.11
CA ASN A 444 11.86 13.80 -20.18
C ASN A 444 11.08 14.44 -21.34
N GLY A 445 10.89 13.72 -22.46
CA GLY A 445 10.14 14.19 -23.62
C GLY A 445 10.71 15.47 -24.26
N PRO A 446 9.93 16.12 -25.16
CA PRO A 446 10.15 17.52 -25.48
C PRO A 446 9.79 18.36 -24.24
N ALA A 447 10.58 19.39 -23.95
CA ALA A 447 10.58 20.18 -22.69
C ALA A 447 9.28 20.97 -22.36
N HIS A 448 8.17 20.70 -23.05
CA HIS A 448 6.86 21.35 -22.89
C HIS A 448 5.70 20.34 -22.75
N LEU A 449 5.98 19.03 -22.77
CA LEU A 449 4.99 17.92 -22.62
C LEU A 449 5.53 16.78 -21.72
N GLY A 450 6.48 17.09 -20.82
CA GLY A 450 7.22 16.10 -20.05
C GLY A 450 6.32 15.31 -19.08
N ILE A 451 6.32 13.98 -19.21
CA ILE A 451 5.82 13.06 -18.18
C ILE A 451 6.59 13.29 -16.86
N SER A 452 7.87 13.66 -16.99
CA SER A 452 8.75 14.19 -15.93
C SER A 452 8.09 15.27 -15.08
N ASP A 453 7.53 16.32 -15.69
CA ASP A 453 7.04 17.48 -14.94
C ASP A 453 5.79 17.14 -14.12
N ALA A 454 4.89 16.32 -14.66
CA ALA A 454 3.68 15.88 -13.96
C ALA A 454 3.97 14.91 -12.80
N LEU A 455 4.90 13.95 -12.98
CA LEU A 455 5.32 13.05 -11.89
C LEU A 455 6.15 13.80 -10.84
N PHE A 456 7.07 14.67 -11.26
CA PHE A 456 7.84 15.56 -10.39
C PHE A 456 6.91 16.43 -9.54
N GLN A 457 5.91 17.07 -10.16
CA GLN A 457 4.93 17.89 -9.46
C GLN A 457 4.22 17.05 -8.38
N LYS A 458 3.80 15.81 -8.69
CA LYS A 458 3.06 14.96 -7.76
C LYS A 458 3.82 14.57 -6.49
N TYR A 459 5.09 14.17 -6.59
CA TYR A 459 5.86 13.85 -5.38
C TYR A 459 6.50 15.08 -4.71
N SER A 460 6.64 16.19 -5.44
CA SER A 460 7.13 17.48 -4.93
C SER A 460 6.03 18.42 -4.44
N GLU A 461 4.75 17.99 -4.43
CA GLU A 461 3.66 18.77 -3.83
C GLU A 461 4.03 19.14 -2.37
N PRO A 462 3.77 20.38 -1.90
CA PRO A 462 3.96 20.76 -0.50
C PRO A 462 3.26 19.78 0.48
N PRO A 463 3.66 19.73 1.77
CA PRO A 463 3.04 18.84 2.73
C PRO A 463 1.51 18.95 2.76
N TYR A 464 0.80 17.82 2.80
CA TYR A 464 -0.66 17.81 2.83
C TYR A 464 -1.20 18.22 4.21
N PHE A 465 -0.40 18.01 5.25
CA PHE A 465 -0.75 18.26 6.65
C PHE A 465 0.26 19.22 7.33
N PRO A 466 0.49 20.44 6.80
CA PRO A 466 1.60 21.30 7.22
C PRO A 466 1.51 21.75 8.70
N SER A 467 0.30 21.88 9.27
CA SER A 467 0.13 22.13 10.71
C SER A 467 0.58 20.96 11.59
N VAL A 468 0.54 19.71 11.10
CA VAL A 468 1.01 18.53 11.84
C VAL A 468 2.54 18.42 11.77
N ASP A 469 3.15 18.85 10.66
CA ASP A 469 4.61 18.96 10.55
C ASP A 469 5.14 20.12 11.41
N GLY A 470 4.55 21.31 11.29
CA GLY A 470 4.93 22.49 12.08
C GLY A 470 4.86 22.22 13.58
N ALA A 471 3.79 21.58 14.06
CA ALA A 471 3.66 21.22 15.47
C ALA A 471 4.81 20.35 16.00
N LYS A 472 5.35 19.43 15.18
CA LYS A 472 6.52 18.61 15.56
C LYS A 472 7.80 19.44 15.68
N THR A 473 7.99 20.44 14.82
CA THR A 473 9.13 21.38 14.91
C THR A 473 9.09 22.13 16.24
N PHE A 474 7.96 22.77 16.58
CA PHE A 474 7.83 23.51 17.85
C PHE A 474 7.98 22.60 19.09
N LEU A 475 7.51 21.35 19.03
CA LEU A 475 7.75 20.37 20.11
C LEU A 475 9.21 19.96 20.22
N SER A 476 9.92 19.80 19.10
CA SER A 476 11.36 19.52 19.09
C SER A 476 12.13 20.66 19.78
N ASP A 477 11.83 21.91 19.41
CA ASP A 477 12.45 23.09 20.01
C ASP A 477 12.10 23.21 21.50
N TYR A 478 10.84 22.97 21.88
CA TYR A 478 10.43 22.94 23.28
C TYR A 478 11.24 21.93 24.11
N TRP A 479 11.38 20.69 23.65
CA TRP A 479 12.14 19.65 24.37
C TRP A 479 13.65 19.91 24.37
N TYR A 480 14.19 20.52 23.32
CA TYR A 480 15.59 20.97 23.26
C TYR A 480 15.88 22.00 24.36
N HIS A 481 14.97 22.96 24.57
CA HIS A 481 15.11 23.97 25.62
C HIS A 481 14.68 23.51 27.03
N ASN A 482 13.93 22.40 27.15
CA ASN A 482 13.43 21.87 28.42
C ASN A 482 13.84 20.38 28.65
N PRO A 483 15.15 20.06 28.74
CA PRO A 483 15.61 18.68 28.86
C PRO A 483 15.23 18.01 30.20
N ALA A 484 15.03 18.78 31.28
CA ALA A 484 14.65 18.25 32.58
C ALA A 484 13.25 17.59 32.55
N THR A 485 12.26 18.26 31.94
CA THR A 485 10.90 17.71 31.81
C THR A 485 10.84 16.51 30.86
N LEU A 486 11.75 16.41 29.88
CA LEU A 486 11.86 15.24 28.99
C LEU A 486 12.24 13.97 29.76
N VAL A 487 13.17 14.09 30.72
CA VAL A 487 13.60 12.97 31.58
C VAL A 487 12.46 12.51 32.49
N GLU A 488 11.73 13.44 33.11
CA GLU A 488 10.54 13.11 33.91
C GLU A 488 9.44 12.44 33.10
N ALA A 489 9.09 12.99 31.93
CA ALA A 489 8.06 12.41 31.05
C ALA A 489 8.44 10.99 30.58
N LYS A 490 9.73 10.73 30.37
CA LYS A 490 10.24 9.39 30.03
C LYS A 490 10.17 8.42 31.21
N MET A 491 10.48 8.87 32.43
CA MET A 491 10.33 8.04 33.64
C MET A 491 8.87 7.73 33.96
N GLU A 492 7.96 8.68 33.75
CA GLU A 492 6.53 8.49 34.04
C GLU A 492 5.84 7.58 33.01
N GLY A 493 6.19 7.69 31.73
CA GLY A 493 5.74 6.73 30.71
C GLY A 493 6.18 5.28 31.00
N LEU A 494 7.39 5.10 31.56
CA LEU A 494 7.86 3.80 32.02
C LEU A 494 7.03 3.28 33.21
N ARG A 495 6.71 4.13 34.19
CA ARG A 495 5.85 3.76 35.34
C ARG A 495 4.44 3.34 34.93
N GLN A 496 3.87 3.98 33.92
CA GLN A 496 2.54 3.64 33.40
C GLN A 496 2.56 2.32 32.60
N SER A 497 3.66 2.00 31.92
CA SER A 497 3.84 0.68 31.28
C SER A 497 4.11 -0.46 32.27
N SER A 498 4.74 -0.17 33.42
CA SER A 498 4.98 -1.12 34.51
C SER A 498 3.80 -1.17 35.49
N GLY A 499 2.61 -1.55 35.01
CA GLY A 499 1.43 -1.69 35.84
C GLY A 499 1.66 -2.61 37.04
N LYS A 500 1.36 -2.14 38.26
CA LYS A 500 1.42 -2.98 39.47
C LYS A 500 0.46 -4.17 39.32
N PRO A 501 0.83 -5.39 39.76
CA PRO A 501 -0.10 -6.50 39.80
C PRO A 501 -1.26 -6.17 40.75
N SER A 502 -2.49 -6.46 40.31
CA SER A 502 -3.70 -6.27 41.10
C SER A 502 -3.70 -7.21 42.31
N GLU A 503 -3.81 -6.66 43.53
CA GLU A 503 -4.09 -7.44 44.74
C GLU A 503 -5.53 -7.96 44.75
N ALA A 504 -5.83 -8.92 43.87
CA ALA A 504 -7.17 -9.50 43.71
C ALA A 504 -7.16 -11.03 43.49
N THR A 505 -6.14 -11.74 43.95
CA THR A 505 -6.15 -13.22 44.00
C THR A 505 -5.42 -13.78 45.22
N ARG A 506 -6.08 -13.79 46.38
CA ARG A 506 -5.68 -14.66 47.49
C ARG A 506 -6.12 -16.10 47.19
N HIS A 507 -5.24 -16.92 46.65
CA HIS A 507 -5.42 -18.38 46.69
C HIS A 507 -5.03 -18.95 48.06
N PRO A 508 -5.69 -20.04 48.51
CA PRO A 508 -5.50 -20.57 49.86
C PRO A 508 -4.18 -21.32 50.01
N THR A 509 -3.64 -21.30 51.23
CA THR A 509 -2.42 -22.01 51.64
C THR A 509 -2.60 -23.53 51.57
N PHE A 510 -1.81 -24.18 50.72
CA PHE A 510 -1.62 -25.63 50.78
C PHE A 510 -0.85 -25.99 52.06
N ARG A 511 -1.51 -26.66 53.02
CA ARG A 511 -0.83 -27.39 54.10
C ARG A 511 -0.22 -28.66 53.52
N SER A 512 1.10 -28.78 53.54
CA SER A 512 1.78 -30.07 53.36
C SER A 512 1.58 -30.93 54.62
N SER A 513 0.85 -32.02 54.52
CA SER A 513 0.76 -33.03 55.58
C SER A 513 0.39 -34.40 55.01
N ILE A 514 1.42 -35.19 54.70
CA ILE A 514 1.42 -36.66 54.78
C ILE A 514 2.82 -37.08 55.30
N PRO A 515 3.00 -38.29 55.84
CA PRO A 515 3.50 -38.54 57.19
C PRO A 515 5.01 -38.40 57.38
#